data_AF-A0A7C2Q740-F1
#
_entry.id   AF-A0A7C2Q740-F1
#
_cell.length_a   1.000
_cell.length_b   1.000
_cell.length_c   1.000
_cell.angle_alpha   90.00
_cell.angle_beta   90.00
_cell.angle_gamma   90.00
#
_symmetry.space_group_name_H-M   'P 1'
#
loop_
_entity.id
_entity.type
_entity.pdbx_description
1 polymer ?
#
loop_
_entity_poly.entity_id
_entity_poly.type
_entity_poly.pdbx_seq_one_letter_code
_entity_poly.pdbx_strand_id
1 'polypeptide(L)'
;MKQILLLLLFSIVAVTSAAQASPVQEVPAAAEEKQEEQYKPKSVTELVASFWKTTGLSAIVNVDDGEMTAEPHGEGRLMSAFESSVGRLIMLTIVFILFYLAIAKNFEPLLLIPIAFGGLLANIPLANMGGEHGMLGIIYNMGIANEFFPLLIFMGVGAMTDFGPLLANPKTAILGGAAQFGIFGSLIGAVAIGFSLKEASAISIIGGADGPTSIFIANRLAPEMLGAIAVAAYSYMALVPVIQPPIMKALTTKEERQIKMTLQRKVHKREKLIFPVVVIMLTMLLLPESAPLIGAFAFGNFAKESGVVDRLSDTMQNALINVVTIFLGLGVGSKLAADKFLVLETLGIMIIGLLAFSAGTAAGVIMAKIMNKFSKEPINPLIGAAGVSAVP
;
A
#
# COMPACT_ATOMS: atom_id res chain seq x y z
N MET A 1 -31.49 -4.74 -35.02
CA MET A 1 -30.34 -5.66 -34.87
C MET A 1 -29.59 -5.49 -33.54
N LYS A 2 -29.06 -4.32 -33.16
CA LYS A 2 -28.29 -4.16 -31.91
C LYS A 2 -29.05 -4.51 -30.62
N GLN A 3 -30.33 -4.13 -30.50
CA GLN A 3 -31.15 -4.44 -29.33
C GLN A 3 -31.50 -5.95 -29.21
N ILE A 4 -31.66 -6.62 -30.34
CA ILE A 4 -31.97 -8.07 -30.39
C ILE A 4 -30.74 -8.88 -29.96
N LEU A 5 -29.54 -8.46 -30.38
CA LEU A 5 -28.28 -9.08 -29.97
C LEU A 5 -28.03 -8.90 -28.45
N LEU A 6 -28.39 -7.74 -27.89
CA LEU A 6 -28.26 -7.46 -26.46
C LEU A 6 -29.23 -8.29 -25.61
N LEU A 7 -30.47 -8.46 -26.08
CA LEU A 7 -31.47 -9.32 -25.45
C LEU A 7 -31.07 -10.80 -25.49
N LEU A 8 -30.53 -11.27 -26.61
CA LEU A 8 -29.99 -12.62 -26.75
C LEU A 8 -28.82 -12.87 -25.79
N LEU A 9 -27.89 -11.91 -25.66
CA LEU A 9 -26.79 -12.01 -24.70
C LEU A 9 -27.30 -12.06 -23.25
N PHE A 10 -28.28 -11.23 -22.90
CA PHE A 10 -28.88 -11.22 -21.56
C PHE A 10 -29.61 -12.53 -21.24
N SER A 11 -30.32 -13.11 -22.21
CA SER A 11 -31.00 -14.39 -22.02
C SER A 11 -30.01 -15.55 -21.83
N ILE A 12 -28.86 -15.53 -22.50
CA ILE A 12 -27.84 -16.58 -22.35
C ILE A 12 -27.16 -16.49 -20.97
N VAL A 13 -26.93 -15.29 -20.45
CA VAL A 13 -26.35 -15.06 -19.11
C VAL A 13 -27.33 -15.38 -17.97
N ALA A 14 -28.63 -15.14 -18.18
CA ALA A 14 -29.67 -15.48 -17.20
C ALA A 14 -29.89 -16.99 -17.06
N VAL A 15 -29.73 -17.75 -18.15
CA VAL A 15 -29.93 -19.21 -18.14
C VAL A 15 -28.73 -19.95 -17.50
N THR A 16 -27.51 -19.43 -17.64
CA THR A 16 -26.32 -20.04 -17.01
C THR A 16 -26.25 -19.78 -15.50
N SER A 17 -26.76 -18.65 -15.02
CA SER A 17 -26.78 -18.30 -13.59
C SER A 17 -27.85 -19.07 -12.80
N ALA A 18 -28.97 -19.44 -13.42
CA ALA A 18 -30.00 -20.27 -12.78
C ALA A 18 -29.58 -21.74 -12.59
N ALA A 19 -28.64 -22.25 -13.41
CA ALA A 19 -28.20 -23.64 -13.37
C ALA A 19 -27.12 -23.94 -12.30
N GLN A 20 -26.59 -22.93 -11.62
CA GLN A 20 -25.53 -23.08 -10.60
C GLN A 20 -25.93 -22.63 -9.18
N ALA A 21 -27.22 -22.42 -8.93
CA ALA A 21 -27.69 -22.11 -7.58
C ALA A 21 -27.70 -23.37 -6.69
N SER A 22 -26.62 -23.59 -5.93
CA SER A 22 -26.61 -24.51 -4.79
C SER A 22 -27.59 -24.02 -3.71
N PRO A 23 -28.28 -24.93 -2.97
CA PRO A 23 -29.15 -24.52 -1.89
C PRO A 23 -28.33 -23.87 -0.76
N VAL A 24 -28.81 -22.73 -0.27
CA VAL A 24 -28.22 -21.99 0.85
C VAL A 24 -28.22 -22.90 2.08
N GLN A 25 -27.04 -23.18 2.60
CA GLN A 25 -26.87 -23.88 3.88
C GLN A 25 -27.07 -22.85 5.00
N GLU A 26 -28.16 -22.98 5.75
CA GLU A 26 -28.40 -22.17 6.95
C GLU A 26 -27.25 -22.39 7.94
N VAL A 27 -26.50 -21.33 8.22
CA VAL A 27 -25.50 -21.30 9.28
C VAL A 27 -26.26 -21.26 10.61
N PRO A 28 -26.10 -22.24 11.51
CA PRO A 28 -26.74 -22.17 12.82
C PRO A 28 -26.12 -21.01 13.61
N ALA A 29 -26.98 -20.12 14.10
CA ALA A 29 -26.57 -19.06 15.02
C ALA A 29 -25.96 -19.70 16.28
N ALA A 30 -24.65 -19.57 16.46
CA ALA A 30 -23.99 -19.89 17.71
C ALA A 30 -24.52 -18.93 18.77
N ALA A 31 -25.26 -19.46 19.74
CA ALA A 31 -25.66 -18.71 20.92
C ALA A 31 -24.40 -18.49 21.78
N GLU A 32 -23.84 -17.27 21.74
CA GLU A 32 -22.90 -16.83 22.76
C GLU A 32 -23.67 -16.62 24.08
N GLU A 33 -23.41 -17.49 25.05
CA GLU A 33 -23.81 -17.27 26.45
C GLU A 33 -23.10 -16.01 26.96
N LYS A 34 -23.78 -14.86 26.91
CA LYS A 34 -23.36 -13.68 27.68
C LYS A 34 -23.58 -13.98 29.16
N GLN A 35 -22.50 -14.31 29.86
CA GLN A 35 -22.47 -14.28 31.32
C GLN A 35 -22.76 -12.84 31.77
N GLU A 36 -23.91 -12.63 32.41
CA GLU A 36 -24.21 -11.36 33.08
C GLU A 36 -23.25 -11.19 34.27
N GLU A 37 -22.22 -10.34 34.11
CA GLU A 37 -21.41 -9.91 35.24
C GLU A 37 -22.29 -9.13 36.23
N GLN A 38 -22.58 -9.75 37.39
CA GLN A 38 -23.33 -9.12 38.47
C GLN A 38 -22.63 -7.82 38.93
N TYR A 39 -23.31 -6.69 38.76
CA TYR A 39 -22.85 -5.38 39.21
C TYR A 39 -22.63 -5.37 40.74
N LYS A 40 -21.37 -5.36 41.17
CA LYS A 40 -20.98 -5.18 42.57
C LYS A 40 -20.80 -3.68 42.85
N PRO A 41 -21.54 -3.08 43.80
CA PRO A 41 -21.36 -1.68 44.16
C PRO A 41 -19.96 -1.48 44.77
N LYS A 42 -19.14 -0.63 44.13
CA LYS A 42 -17.81 -0.23 44.61
C LYS A 42 -17.91 1.04 45.45
N SER A 43 -17.14 1.14 46.54
CA SER A 43 -17.03 2.38 47.33
C SER A 43 -16.39 3.51 46.51
N VAL A 44 -16.63 4.78 46.88
CA VAL A 44 -16.08 5.95 46.13
C VAL A 44 -14.55 5.88 46.02
N THR A 45 -13.87 5.41 47.07
CA THR A 45 -12.41 5.15 47.08
C THR A 45 -11.99 4.03 46.12
N GLU A 46 -12.76 2.94 46.04
CA GLU A 46 -12.53 1.87 45.05
C GLU A 46 -12.88 2.31 43.63
N LEU A 47 -13.83 3.21 43.47
CA LEU A 47 -14.21 3.82 42.20
C LEU A 47 -13.08 4.71 41.68
N VAL A 48 -12.50 5.56 42.52
CA VAL A 48 -11.34 6.40 42.18
C VAL A 48 -10.09 5.55 41.91
N ALA A 49 -9.83 4.53 42.74
CA ALA A 49 -8.71 3.61 42.50
C ALA A 49 -8.88 2.77 41.23
N SER A 50 -10.11 2.31 40.94
CA SER A 50 -10.42 1.62 39.70
C SER A 50 -10.34 2.55 38.50
N PHE A 51 -10.80 3.81 38.61
CA PHE A 51 -10.70 4.81 37.57
C PHE A 51 -9.23 5.10 37.25
N TRP A 52 -8.38 5.27 38.28
CA TRP A 52 -6.93 5.40 38.11
C TRP A 52 -6.34 4.20 37.37
N LYS A 53 -6.66 2.97 37.77
CA LYS A 53 -6.22 1.75 37.07
C LYS A 53 -6.72 1.63 35.63
N THR A 54 -7.88 2.22 35.32
CA THR A 54 -8.46 2.22 33.97
C THR A 54 -7.93 3.37 33.12
N THR A 55 -7.13 4.29 33.69
CA THR A 55 -6.52 5.38 32.91
C THR A 55 -5.32 4.89 32.13
N GLY A 56 -5.14 5.42 30.91
CA GLY A 56 -3.94 5.14 30.11
C GLY A 56 -2.63 5.60 30.77
N LEU A 57 -2.68 6.57 31.70
CA LEU A 57 -1.53 6.99 32.51
C LEU A 57 -1.07 5.88 33.48
N SER A 58 -2.00 5.14 34.08
CA SER A 58 -1.69 3.97 34.90
C SER A 58 -1.04 2.88 34.07
N ALA A 59 -1.58 2.58 32.89
CA ALA A 59 -1.10 1.49 32.03
C ALA A 59 0.26 1.77 31.36
N ILE A 60 0.66 3.04 31.21
CA ILE A 60 2.02 3.39 30.75
C ILE A 60 3.06 3.22 31.88
N VAL A 61 2.64 3.38 33.14
CA VAL A 61 3.52 3.35 34.32
C VAL A 61 3.57 1.96 34.97
N ASN A 62 2.48 1.21 34.93
CA ASN A 62 2.40 -0.16 35.42
C ASN A 62 2.69 -1.13 34.28
N VAL A 63 3.83 -1.81 34.37
CA VAL A 63 4.43 -2.61 33.30
C VAL A 63 3.77 -3.98 33.14
N ASP A 64 2.81 -4.34 34.00
CA ASP A 64 2.35 -5.71 34.24
C ASP A 64 0.80 -5.86 34.19
N ASP A 65 0.14 -5.16 33.26
CA ASP A 65 -1.33 -5.15 33.13
C ASP A 65 -1.90 -6.34 32.32
N GLY A 66 -1.08 -7.34 31.95
CA GLY A 66 -1.54 -8.53 31.23
C GLY A 66 -2.06 -8.25 29.81
N GLU A 67 -1.65 -7.13 29.21
CA GLU A 67 -2.10 -6.73 27.88
C GLU A 67 -1.59 -7.69 26.80
N MET A 68 -2.51 -8.12 25.94
CA MET A 68 -2.25 -9.02 24.83
C MET A 68 -1.84 -8.22 23.58
N THR A 69 -0.96 -8.78 22.75
CA THR A 69 -0.60 -8.19 21.46
C THR A 69 -1.81 -8.08 20.54
N ALA A 70 -1.84 -7.00 19.76
CA ALA A 70 -2.90 -6.75 18.78
C ALA A 70 -2.69 -7.64 17.53
N GLU A 71 -3.15 -8.89 17.62
CA GLU A 71 -3.18 -9.85 16.53
C GLU A 71 -4.51 -9.74 15.77
N PRO A 72 -4.50 -9.57 14.43
CA PRO A 72 -5.73 -9.55 13.63
C PRO A 72 -6.42 -10.91 13.50
N HIS A 73 -5.72 -12.01 13.81
CA HIS A 73 -6.18 -13.40 13.64
C HIS A 73 -6.23 -14.20 14.95
N GLY A 74 -6.42 -13.52 16.07
CA GLY A 74 -6.98 -14.17 17.26
C GLY A 74 -6.09 -15.19 17.96
N GLU A 75 -4.80 -14.90 18.20
CA GLU A 75 -4.02 -15.49 19.30
C GLU A 75 -2.96 -14.48 19.77
N GLY A 76 -3.37 -13.50 20.59
CA GLY A 76 -2.45 -12.54 21.18
C GLY A 76 -1.45 -13.19 22.13
N ARG A 77 -0.17 -12.82 22.08
CA ARG A 77 0.80 -13.12 23.15
C ARG A 77 0.76 -12.02 24.20
N LEU A 78 1.24 -12.29 25.41
CA LEU A 78 1.46 -11.22 26.39
C LEU A 78 2.53 -10.26 25.86
N MET A 79 2.25 -8.96 25.94
CA MET A 79 3.22 -7.93 25.60
C MET A 79 4.42 -7.99 26.56
N SER A 80 5.62 -7.82 26.02
CA SER A 80 6.83 -7.69 26.84
C SER A 80 6.79 -6.39 27.64
N ALA A 81 7.43 -6.37 28.80
CA ALA A 81 7.63 -5.17 29.62
C ALA A 81 8.18 -3.97 28.82
N PHE A 82 9.01 -4.23 27.81
CA PHE A 82 9.50 -3.20 26.89
C PHE A 82 8.40 -2.68 25.96
N GLU A 83 7.58 -3.57 25.39
CA GLU A 83 6.54 -3.23 24.42
C GLU A 83 5.39 -2.46 25.08
N SER A 84 5.01 -2.83 26.31
CA SER A 84 3.92 -2.20 27.05
C SER A 84 4.28 -0.81 27.58
N SER A 85 5.56 -0.53 27.85
CA SER A 85 6.03 0.74 28.44
C SER A 85 6.86 1.59 27.46
N VAL A 86 8.17 1.43 27.47
CA VAL A 86 9.14 2.26 26.73
C VAL A 86 8.91 2.20 25.22
N GLY A 87 8.56 1.03 24.69
CA GLY A 87 8.25 0.81 23.28
C GLY A 87 7.09 1.67 22.80
N ARG A 88 5.99 1.77 23.57
CA ARG A 88 4.88 2.68 23.25
C ARG A 88 5.31 4.14 23.25
N LEU A 89 6.14 4.55 24.20
CA LEU A 89 6.64 5.93 24.24
C LEU A 89 7.50 6.25 23.01
N ILE A 90 8.34 5.30 22.58
CA ILE A 90 9.10 5.41 21.32
C ILE A 90 8.13 5.50 20.13
N MET A 91 7.11 4.65 20.05
CA MET A 91 6.13 4.69 18.96
C MET A 91 5.34 5.98 18.91
N LEU A 92 4.91 6.51 20.06
CA LEU A 92 4.25 7.81 20.12
C LEU A 92 5.17 8.91 19.60
N THR A 93 6.46 8.87 19.97
CA THR A 93 7.47 9.81 19.44
C THR A 93 7.60 9.69 17.93
N ILE A 94 7.67 8.47 17.39
CA ILE A 94 7.72 8.22 15.93
C ILE A 94 6.45 8.76 15.26
N VAL A 95 5.27 8.49 15.82
CA VAL A 95 3.98 9.00 15.32
C VAL A 95 3.96 10.53 15.26
N PHE A 96 4.46 11.22 16.28
CA PHE A 96 4.60 12.68 16.25
C PHE A 96 5.59 13.17 15.19
N ILE A 97 6.68 12.43 14.95
CA ILE A 97 7.60 12.71 13.84
C ILE A 97 6.89 12.55 12.48
N LEU A 98 6.07 11.50 12.30
CA LEU A 98 5.29 11.30 11.08
C LEU A 98 4.27 12.44 10.88
N PHE A 99 3.60 12.90 11.94
CA PHE A 99 2.74 14.10 11.86
C PHE A 99 3.53 15.35 11.48
N TYR A 100 4.72 15.56 12.04
CA TYR A 100 5.57 16.69 11.68
C TYR A 100 5.99 16.64 10.20
N LEU A 101 6.40 15.47 9.70
CA LEU A 101 6.75 15.30 8.29
C LEU A 101 5.54 15.55 7.37
N ALA A 102 4.37 15.04 7.73
CA ALA A 102 3.16 15.22 6.95
C ALA A 102 2.69 16.69 6.93
N ILE A 103 2.67 17.35 8.09
CA ILE A 103 2.06 18.69 8.25
C ILE A 103 3.07 19.80 7.96
N ALA A 104 4.22 19.78 8.62
CA ALA A 104 5.20 20.88 8.52
C ALA A 104 6.05 20.78 7.24
N LYS A 105 6.28 19.57 6.75
CA LYS A 105 7.10 19.32 5.57
C LYS A 105 6.32 18.91 4.32
N ASN A 106 5.00 18.68 4.43
CA ASN A 106 4.12 18.25 3.33
C ASN A 106 4.56 16.95 2.65
N PHE A 107 5.13 16.01 3.42
CA PHE A 107 5.52 14.68 2.92
C PHE A 107 4.25 13.82 2.83
N GLU A 108 3.77 13.58 1.60
CA GLU A 108 2.58 12.76 1.29
C GLU A 108 1.44 12.84 2.32
N PRO A 109 0.91 14.06 2.61
CA PRO A 109 0.01 14.26 3.74
C PRO A 109 -1.30 13.46 3.62
N LEU A 110 -1.74 13.15 2.40
CA LEU A 110 -2.97 12.38 2.14
C LEU A 110 -2.93 10.97 2.72
N LEU A 111 -1.76 10.32 2.70
CA LEU A 111 -1.55 8.98 3.25
C LEU A 111 -0.92 9.03 4.65
N LEU A 112 0.07 9.91 4.84
CA LEU A 112 0.88 9.92 6.06
C LEU A 112 0.09 10.37 7.29
N ILE A 113 -0.90 11.27 7.14
CA ILE A 113 -1.75 11.70 8.25
C ILE A 113 -2.63 10.54 8.75
N PRO A 114 -3.43 9.85 7.91
CA PRO A 114 -4.18 8.67 8.34
C PRO A 114 -3.30 7.57 8.95
N ILE A 115 -2.11 7.31 8.38
CA ILE A 115 -1.17 6.31 8.91
C ILE A 115 -0.68 6.70 10.31
N ALA A 116 -0.21 7.93 10.49
CA ALA A 116 0.25 8.44 11.79
C ALA A 116 -0.89 8.41 12.81
N PHE A 117 -2.12 8.77 12.41
CA PHE A 117 -3.27 8.73 13.29
C PHE A 117 -3.69 7.30 13.66
N GLY A 118 -3.65 6.36 12.72
CA GLY A 118 -3.83 4.93 13.00
C GLY A 118 -2.78 4.40 13.97
N GLY A 119 -1.51 4.81 13.80
CA GLY A 119 -0.43 4.48 14.73
C GLY A 119 -0.62 5.09 16.12
N LEU A 120 -1.13 6.33 16.21
CA LEU A 120 -1.50 6.93 17.50
C LEU A 120 -2.53 6.06 18.22
N LEU A 121 -3.61 5.70 17.51
CA LEU A 121 -4.70 4.90 18.05
C LEU A 121 -4.27 3.47 18.42
N ALA A 122 -3.37 2.87 17.63
CA ALA A 122 -2.84 1.52 17.88
C ALA A 122 -1.99 1.44 19.16
N ASN A 123 -1.39 2.55 19.58
CA ASN A 123 -0.55 2.62 20.78
C ASN A 123 -1.28 3.22 22.00
N ILE A 124 -2.60 3.42 21.93
CA ILE A 124 -3.38 3.82 23.12
C ILE A 124 -3.48 2.59 24.05
N PRO A 125 -2.95 2.68 25.28
CA PRO A 125 -3.03 1.58 26.25
C PRO A 125 -4.49 1.25 26.60
N LEU A 126 -4.75 0.00 26.95
CA LEU A 126 -6.05 -0.56 27.37
C LEU A 126 -7.19 -0.49 26.35
N ALA A 127 -7.02 0.24 25.24
CA ALA A 127 -8.08 0.45 24.24
C ALA A 127 -8.21 -0.71 23.24
N ASN A 128 -7.18 -1.54 23.10
CA ASN A 128 -7.08 -2.66 22.16
C ASN A 128 -7.63 -2.35 20.74
N MET A 129 -7.35 -1.13 20.26
CA MET A 129 -7.92 -0.61 19.00
C MET A 129 -7.47 -1.43 17.77
N GLY A 130 -6.31 -2.08 17.85
CA GLY A 130 -5.74 -2.94 16.82
C GLY A 130 -6.10 -4.41 16.91
N GLY A 131 -6.79 -4.86 17.98
CA GLY A 131 -7.25 -6.24 18.11
C GLY A 131 -8.34 -6.59 17.09
N GLU A 132 -8.67 -7.87 16.96
CA GLU A 132 -9.64 -8.40 15.97
C GLU A 132 -10.98 -7.64 15.94
N HIS A 133 -11.53 -7.30 17.12
CA HIS A 133 -12.78 -6.53 17.26
C HIS A 133 -12.56 -5.03 17.48
N GLY A 134 -11.31 -4.58 17.53
CA GLY A 134 -10.96 -3.17 17.62
C GLY A 134 -11.25 -2.45 16.30
N MET A 135 -11.53 -1.15 16.35
CA MET A 135 -11.87 -0.35 15.16
C MET A 135 -10.82 -0.50 14.04
N LEU A 136 -9.52 -0.50 14.38
CA LEU A 136 -8.45 -0.63 13.39
C LEU A 136 -8.33 -2.06 12.87
N GLY A 137 -8.55 -3.06 13.71
CA GLY A 137 -8.58 -4.47 13.30
C GLY A 137 -9.72 -4.77 12.32
N ILE A 138 -10.92 -4.21 12.57
CA ILE A 138 -12.06 -4.30 11.66
C ILE A 138 -11.72 -3.67 10.30
N ILE A 139 -11.13 -2.48 10.29
CA ILE A 139 -10.72 -1.80 9.05
C ILE A 139 -9.67 -2.64 8.29
N TYR A 140 -8.71 -3.19 9.01
CA TYR A 140 -7.67 -4.06 8.44
C TYR A 140 -8.29 -5.32 7.79
N ASN A 141 -9.19 -6.01 8.49
CA ASN A 141 -9.86 -7.22 8.02
C ASN A 141 -10.85 -6.93 6.87
N MET A 142 -11.46 -5.74 6.85
CA MET A 142 -12.39 -5.35 5.79
C MET A 142 -11.74 -5.18 4.42
N GLY A 143 -10.47 -4.76 4.35
CA GLY A 143 -9.88 -4.37 3.07
C GLY A 143 -8.38 -4.52 2.86
N ILE A 144 -7.57 -4.66 3.92
CA ILE A 144 -6.13 -4.90 3.77
C ILE A 144 -5.85 -6.40 3.73
N ALA A 145 -6.40 -7.15 4.69
CA ALA A 145 -6.20 -8.60 4.79
C ALA A 145 -6.76 -9.38 3.60
N ASN A 146 -7.76 -8.84 2.91
CA ASN A 146 -8.38 -9.42 1.71
C ASN A 146 -7.98 -8.71 0.41
N GLU A 147 -6.99 -7.80 0.47
CA GLU A 147 -6.43 -7.08 -0.69
C GLU A 147 -7.39 -6.12 -1.41
N PHE A 148 -8.60 -5.91 -0.88
CA PHE A 148 -9.64 -5.13 -1.55
C PHE A 148 -9.31 -3.63 -1.64
N PHE A 149 -8.78 -3.02 -0.58
CA PHE A 149 -8.42 -1.59 -0.59
C PHE A 149 -7.28 -1.29 -1.58
N PRO A 150 -6.16 -2.04 -1.62
CA PRO A 150 -5.15 -1.87 -2.66
C PRO A 150 -5.72 -1.88 -4.09
N LEU A 151 -6.64 -2.80 -4.40
CA LEU A 151 -7.27 -2.89 -5.72
C LEU A 151 -8.09 -1.63 -6.07
N LEU A 152 -8.84 -1.10 -5.10
CA LEU A 152 -9.60 0.14 -5.28
C LEU A 152 -8.70 1.36 -5.43
N ILE A 153 -7.57 1.42 -4.71
CA ILE A 153 -6.56 2.47 -4.92
C ILE A 153 -6.02 2.39 -6.34
N PHE A 154 -5.63 1.20 -6.82
CA PHE A 154 -5.16 1.00 -8.20
C PHE A 154 -6.16 1.44 -9.26
N MET A 155 -7.45 1.17 -9.01
CA MET A 155 -8.53 1.62 -9.87
C MET A 155 -8.59 3.16 -9.94
N GLY A 156 -8.49 3.84 -8.80
CA GLY A 156 -8.41 5.30 -8.75
C GLY A 156 -7.15 5.87 -9.42
N VAL A 157 -5.98 5.26 -9.17
CA VAL A 157 -4.71 5.64 -9.83
C VAL A 157 -4.82 5.47 -11.35
N GLY A 158 -5.43 4.39 -11.83
CA GLY A 158 -5.71 4.17 -13.26
C GLY A 158 -6.57 5.29 -13.88
N ALA A 159 -7.60 5.74 -13.15
CA ALA A 159 -8.45 6.86 -13.57
C ALA A 159 -7.70 8.21 -13.55
N MET A 160 -6.73 8.41 -12.65
CA MET A 160 -5.90 9.63 -12.62
C MET A 160 -4.77 9.63 -13.67
N THR A 161 -4.27 8.46 -14.07
CA THR A 161 -3.10 8.32 -14.95
C THR A 161 -3.38 8.83 -16.37
N ASP A 162 -2.47 9.63 -16.94
CA ASP A 162 -2.47 10.00 -18.36
C ASP A 162 -1.41 9.19 -19.12
N PHE A 163 -1.85 8.35 -20.06
CA PHE A 163 -0.95 7.57 -20.91
C PHE A 163 -0.42 8.32 -22.12
N GLY A 164 -0.84 9.58 -22.36
CA GLY A 164 -0.34 10.41 -23.44
C GLY A 164 1.19 10.47 -23.53
N PRO A 165 1.91 10.80 -22.44
CA PRO A 165 3.37 10.85 -22.43
C PRO A 165 4.04 9.50 -22.71
N LEU A 166 3.48 8.38 -22.21
CA LEU A 166 4.02 7.04 -22.42
C LEU A 166 3.80 6.58 -23.87
N LEU A 167 2.59 6.75 -24.38
CA LEU A 167 2.23 6.37 -25.75
C LEU A 167 3.00 7.19 -26.78
N ALA A 168 3.21 8.48 -26.52
CA ALA A 168 3.92 9.33 -27.46
C ALA A 168 5.41 8.98 -27.60
N ASN A 169 6.06 8.48 -26.54
CA ASN A 169 7.41 7.93 -26.60
C ASN A 169 7.51 6.57 -25.88
N PRO A 170 7.11 5.46 -26.54
CA PRO A 170 7.04 4.14 -25.90
C PRO A 170 8.39 3.62 -25.37
N LYS A 171 9.52 4.18 -25.83
CA LYS A 171 10.85 3.83 -25.33
C LYS A 171 10.97 4.12 -23.82
N THR A 172 10.18 5.06 -23.29
CA THR A 172 10.19 5.37 -21.85
C THR A 172 9.73 4.21 -20.98
N ALA A 173 8.95 3.27 -21.52
CA ALA A 173 8.57 2.03 -20.83
C ALA A 173 9.80 1.20 -20.40
N ILE A 174 10.89 1.27 -21.17
CA ILE A 174 12.15 0.57 -20.85
C ILE A 174 12.80 1.16 -19.60
N LEU A 175 12.70 2.48 -19.39
CA LEU A 175 13.20 3.12 -18.15
C LEU A 175 12.40 2.65 -16.94
N GLY A 176 11.08 2.49 -17.08
CA GLY A 176 10.23 1.88 -16.04
C GLY A 176 10.66 0.44 -15.74
N GLY A 177 10.89 -0.38 -16.77
CA GLY A 177 11.40 -1.74 -16.60
C GLY A 177 12.78 -1.79 -15.90
N ALA A 178 13.67 -0.85 -16.21
CA ALA A 178 14.97 -0.75 -15.55
C ALA A 178 14.87 -0.30 -14.08
N ALA A 179 13.90 0.55 -13.74
CA ALA A 179 13.67 0.95 -12.36
C ALA A 179 13.27 -0.23 -11.46
N GLN A 180 12.61 -1.26 -12.02
CA GLN A 180 12.23 -2.48 -11.30
C GLN A 180 13.43 -3.36 -10.90
N PHE A 181 14.66 -3.07 -11.36
CA PHE A 181 15.86 -3.73 -10.84
C PHE A 181 16.08 -3.50 -9.34
N GLY A 182 15.48 -2.47 -8.75
CA GLY A 182 15.44 -2.27 -7.30
C GLY A 182 14.80 -3.45 -6.55
N ILE A 183 13.79 -4.10 -7.16
CA ILE A 183 13.15 -5.30 -6.61
C ILE A 183 14.15 -6.47 -6.59
N PHE A 184 14.83 -6.75 -7.71
CA PHE A 184 15.80 -7.84 -7.74
C PHE A 184 16.99 -7.61 -6.79
N GLY A 185 17.45 -6.36 -6.66
CA GLY A 185 18.51 -5.99 -5.73
C GLY A 185 18.11 -6.22 -4.25
N SER A 186 16.88 -5.85 -3.87
CA SER A 186 16.38 -6.12 -2.52
C SER A 186 16.13 -7.58 -2.24
N LEU A 187 15.68 -8.36 -3.23
CA LEU A 187 15.55 -9.81 -3.10
C LEU A 187 16.90 -10.44 -2.71
N ILE A 188 17.96 -10.11 -3.43
CA ILE A 188 19.32 -10.60 -3.16
C ILE A 188 19.78 -10.14 -1.77
N GLY A 189 19.53 -8.87 -1.42
CA GLY A 189 19.89 -8.31 -0.10
C GLY A 189 19.17 -9.01 1.05
N ALA A 190 17.87 -9.26 0.92
CA ALA A 190 17.08 -9.94 1.93
C ALA A 190 17.51 -11.40 2.13
N VAL A 191 17.75 -12.13 1.04
CA VAL A 191 18.30 -13.51 1.13
C VAL A 191 19.68 -13.51 1.79
N ALA A 192 20.55 -12.53 1.49
CA ALA A 192 21.87 -12.44 2.09
C ALA A 192 21.86 -12.15 3.60
N ILE A 193 20.81 -11.47 4.09
CA ILE A 193 20.59 -11.19 5.52
C ILE A 193 19.99 -12.41 6.25
N GLY A 194 19.56 -13.44 5.52
CA GLY A 194 19.09 -14.71 6.07
C GLY A 194 17.57 -14.90 6.06
N PHE A 195 16.81 -14.02 5.39
CA PHE A 195 15.37 -14.22 5.19
C PHE A 195 15.12 -15.41 4.26
N SER A 196 14.00 -16.13 4.48
CA SER A 196 13.57 -17.16 3.56
C SER A 196 13.25 -16.58 2.18
N LEU A 197 13.26 -17.40 1.14
CA LEU A 197 12.98 -16.91 -0.22
C LEU A 197 11.57 -16.30 -0.33
N LYS A 198 10.61 -16.80 0.46
CA LYS A 198 9.22 -16.30 0.47
C LYS A 198 9.13 -14.92 1.11
N GLU A 199 9.75 -14.74 2.28
CA GLU A 199 9.85 -13.46 2.98
C GLU A 199 10.66 -12.44 2.18
N ALA A 200 11.83 -12.85 1.65
CA ALA A 200 12.66 -12.03 0.79
C ALA A 200 11.91 -11.57 -0.47
N SER A 201 11.07 -12.44 -1.05
CA SER A 201 10.21 -12.07 -2.19
C SER A 201 9.19 -10.99 -1.80
N ALA A 202 8.59 -11.08 -0.61
CA ALA A 202 7.67 -10.05 -0.11
C ALA A 202 8.38 -8.71 0.16
N ILE A 203 9.53 -8.75 0.83
CA ILE A 203 10.37 -7.57 1.10
C ILE A 203 10.83 -6.91 -0.20
N SER A 204 11.13 -7.71 -1.23
CA SER A 204 11.72 -7.18 -2.45
C SER A 204 10.81 -6.22 -3.21
N ILE A 205 9.50 -6.39 -3.10
CA ILE A 205 8.51 -5.52 -3.77
C ILE A 205 8.58 -4.06 -3.29
N ILE A 206 9.10 -3.81 -2.08
CA ILE A 206 9.36 -2.44 -1.59
C ILE A 206 10.24 -1.65 -2.57
N GLY A 207 11.17 -2.33 -3.26
CA GLY A 207 12.04 -1.72 -4.27
C GLY A 207 11.30 -1.17 -5.49
N GLY A 208 10.06 -1.59 -5.72
CA GLY A 208 9.18 -1.03 -6.76
C GLY A 208 8.58 0.32 -6.37
N ALA A 209 8.64 0.72 -5.09
CA ALA A 209 8.02 1.94 -4.56
C ALA A 209 6.52 2.05 -4.81
N ASP A 210 5.82 0.92 -4.76
CA ASP A 210 4.40 0.81 -5.02
C ASP A 210 3.72 0.19 -3.79
N GLY A 211 3.15 1.05 -2.94
CA GLY A 211 2.54 0.66 -1.67
C GLY A 211 1.40 -0.35 -1.84
N PRO A 212 0.41 -0.11 -2.71
CA PRO A 212 -0.66 -1.06 -2.98
C PRO A 212 -0.16 -2.43 -3.47
N THR A 213 0.81 -2.50 -4.39
CA THR A 213 1.38 -3.80 -4.83
C THR A 213 2.17 -4.48 -3.71
N SER A 214 2.91 -3.70 -2.91
CA SER A 214 3.67 -4.24 -1.76
C SER A 214 2.75 -4.89 -0.75
N ILE A 215 1.60 -4.28 -0.44
CA ILE A 215 0.57 -4.86 0.43
C ILE A 215 0.03 -6.15 -0.18
N PHE A 216 -0.33 -6.13 -1.47
CA PHE A 216 -0.91 -7.27 -2.17
C PHE A 216 0.01 -8.51 -2.13
N ILE A 217 1.28 -8.33 -2.47
CA ILE A 217 2.24 -9.44 -2.50
C ILE A 217 2.62 -9.88 -1.09
N ALA A 218 2.81 -8.95 -0.16
CA ALA A 218 3.12 -9.30 1.22
C ALA A 218 1.98 -10.10 1.87
N ASN A 219 0.72 -9.77 1.62
CA ASN A 219 -0.42 -10.53 2.15
C ASN A 219 -0.42 -12.00 1.67
N ARG A 220 -0.02 -12.23 0.41
CA ARG A 220 0.00 -13.57 -0.19
C ARG A 220 1.26 -14.38 0.16
N LEU A 221 2.40 -13.71 0.34
CA LEU A 221 3.69 -14.36 0.56
C LEU A 221 4.13 -14.38 2.02
N ALA A 222 4.02 -13.26 2.73
CA ALA A 222 4.50 -13.08 4.10
C ALA A 222 3.53 -12.20 4.92
N PRO A 223 2.28 -12.66 5.19
CA PRO A 223 1.26 -11.85 5.88
C PRO A 223 1.69 -11.39 7.27
N GLU A 224 2.53 -12.16 7.96
CA GLU A 224 3.16 -11.81 9.23
C GLU A 224 4.05 -10.55 9.13
N MET A 225 4.67 -10.32 7.97
CA MET A 225 5.54 -9.16 7.69
C MET A 225 4.78 -7.99 7.06
N LEU A 226 3.49 -8.15 6.76
CA LEU A 226 2.70 -7.16 6.02
C LEU A 226 2.77 -5.78 6.65
N GLY A 227 2.73 -5.72 7.99
CA GLY A 227 2.84 -4.46 8.72
C GLY A 227 4.14 -3.72 8.47
N ALA A 228 5.27 -4.41 8.63
CA ALA A 228 6.59 -3.85 8.41
C ALA A 228 6.80 -3.44 6.94
N ILE A 229 6.37 -4.29 5.99
CA ILE A 229 6.50 -4.04 4.56
C ILE A 229 5.63 -2.84 4.14
N ALA A 230 4.38 -2.77 4.58
CA ALA A 230 3.48 -1.67 4.25
C ALA A 230 4.01 -0.34 4.78
N VAL A 231 4.45 -0.29 6.04
CA VAL A 231 5.04 0.92 6.62
C VAL A 231 6.30 1.32 5.87
N ALA A 232 7.19 0.38 5.55
CA ALA A 232 8.39 0.65 4.78
C ALA A 232 8.09 1.21 3.39
N ALA A 233 7.18 0.57 2.64
CA ALA A 233 6.81 0.98 1.30
C ALA A 233 6.29 2.43 1.25
N TYR A 234 5.31 2.79 2.09
CA TYR A 234 4.77 4.15 2.12
C TYR A 234 5.74 5.16 2.72
N SER A 235 6.56 4.79 3.70
CA SER A 235 7.59 5.68 4.25
C SER A 235 8.63 6.06 3.20
N TYR A 236 9.06 5.11 2.36
CA TYR A 236 10.02 5.41 1.30
C TYR A 236 9.44 6.19 0.14
N MET A 237 8.17 5.98 -0.19
CA MET A 237 7.44 6.79 -1.16
C MET A 237 7.45 8.28 -0.71
N ALA A 238 7.13 8.55 0.55
CA ALA A 238 7.22 9.90 1.10
C ALA A 238 8.65 10.48 1.09
N LEU A 239 9.68 9.64 1.22
CA LEU A 239 11.09 10.05 1.24
C LEU A 239 11.73 10.16 -0.16
N VAL A 240 11.00 9.89 -1.25
CA VAL A 240 11.47 10.06 -2.64
C VAL A 240 12.18 11.40 -2.87
N PRO A 241 11.64 12.57 -2.42
CA PRO A 241 12.29 13.87 -2.63
C PRO A 241 13.61 14.05 -1.86
N VAL A 242 13.87 13.20 -0.87
CA VAL A 242 15.12 13.20 -0.10
C VAL A 242 16.12 12.22 -0.70
N ILE A 243 15.65 11.04 -1.15
CA ILE A 243 16.51 9.94 -1.61
C ILE A 243 16.96 10.12 -3.07
N GLN A 244 16.05 10.49 -3.98
CA GLN A 244 16.39 10.58 -5.40
C GLN A 244 17.38 11.70 -5.75
N PRO A 245 17.26 12.94 -5.23
CA PRO A 245 18.12 14.04 -5.68
C PRO A 245 19.62 13.84 -5.43
N PRO A 246 20.08 13.28 -4.30
CA PRO A 246 21.49 12.92 -4.11
C PRO A 246 22.00 11.93 -5.17
N ILE A 247 21.21 10.90 -5.51
CA ILE A 247 21.57 9.87 -6.50
C ILE A 247 21.65 10.49 -7.91
N MET A 248 20.65 11.29 -8.28
CA MET A 248 20.67 12.04 -9.54
C MET A 248 21.89 12.96 -9.60
N LYS A 249 22.23 13.63 -8.50
CA LYS A 249 23.40 14.52 -8.42
C LYS A 249 24.72 13.77 -8.58
N ALA A 250 24.82 12.55 -8.05
CA ALA A 250 26.02 11.72 -8.09
C ALA A 250 26.23 11.05 -9.46
N LEU A 251 25.17 10.57 -10.12
CA LEU A 251 25.28 9.77 -11.33
C LEU A 251 25.21 10.57 -12.63
N THR A 252 24.58 11.75 -12.65
CA THR A 252 24.39 12.54 -13.90
C THR A 252 25.30 13.75 -13.97
N THR A 253 25.65 14.21 -15.18
CA THR A 253 26.43 15.46 -15.38
C THR A 253 25.53 16.68 -15.62
N LYS A 254 26.08 17.89 -15.60
CA LYS A 254 25.30 19.11 -15.85
C LYS A 254 24.80 19.17 -17.29
N GLU A 255 25.62 18.71 -18.23
CA GLU A 255 25.32 18.67 -19.67
C GLU A 255 24.15 17.72 -19.94
N GLU A 256 24.16 16.53 -19.33
CA GLU A 256 23.07 15.56 -19.43
C GLU A 256 21.73 16.10 -18.88
N ARG A 257 21.77 16.84 -17.77
CA ARG A 257 20.56 17.43 -17.16
C ARG A 257 19.95 18.54 -18.01
N GLN A 258 20.74 19.17 -18.87
CA GLN A 258 20.31 20.26 -19.75
C GLN A 258 19.78 19.79 -21.11
N ILE A 259 19.69 18.47 -21.33
CA ILE A 259 19.05 17.90 -22.52
C ILE A 259 17.59 18.35 -22.58
N LYS A 260 17.26 19.14 -23.61
CA LYS A 260 15.89 19.60 -23.88
C LYS A 260 15.09 18.46 -24.50
N MET A 261 14.05 18.03 -23.81
CA MET A 261 13.10 17.07 -24.35
C MET A 261 12.22 17.72 -25.41
N THR A 262 12.04 17.05 -26.55
CA THR A 262 11.18 17.53 -27.63
C THR A 262 9.70 17.35 -27.28
N LEU A 263 8.86 18.17 -27.90
CA LEU A 263 7.40 18.02 -27.76
C LEU A 263 6.99 16.66 -28.34
N GLN A 264 6.30 15.91 -27.50
CA GLN A 264 5.80 14.57 -27.78
C GLN A 264 4.76 14.59 -28.92
N ARG A 265 4.65 13.49 -29.69
CA ARG A 265 3.62 13.37 -30.74
C ARG A 265 2.22 13.49 -30.13
N LYS A 266 1.28 14.03 -30.90
CA LYS A 266 -0.13 14.07 -30.48
C LYS A 266 -0.72 12.65 -30.52
N VAL A 267 -1.08 12.13 -29.35
CA VAL A 267 -1.71 10.80 -29.22
C VAL A 267 -3.19 10.91 -29.54
N HIS A 268 -3.71 10.00 -30.37
CA HIS A 268 -5.13 9.96 -30.71
C HIS A 268 -5.95 9.36 -29.57
N LYS A 269 -7.20 9.84 -29.39
CA LYS A 269 -8.12 9.30 -28.37
C LYS A 269 -8.33 7.79 -28.48
N ARG A 270 -8.41 7.25 -29.71
CA ARG A 270 -8.55 5.81 -29.94
C ARG A 270 -7.34 5.01 -29.45
N GLU A 271 -6.15 5.57 -29.58
CA GLU A 271 -4.92 4.93 -29.12
C GLU A 271 -4.91 4.82 -27.59
N LYS A 272 -5.29 5.91 -26.90
CA LYS A 272 -5.44 5.91 -25.44
C LYS A 272 -6.52 4.93 -24.96
N LEU A 273 -7.66 4.86 -25.66
CA LEU A 273 -8.76 3.94 -25.30
C LEU A 273 -8.41 2.47 -25.50
N ILE A 274 -7.67 2.13 -26.56
CA ILE A 274 -7.29 0.74 -26.88
C ILE A 274 -6.15 0.27 -25.97
N PHE A 275 -5.29 1.17 -25.49
CA PHE A 275 -4.11 0.82 -24.72
C PHE A 275 -4.41 -0.04 -23.46
N PRO A 276 -5.35 0.31 -22.57
CA PRO A 276 -5.70 -0.53 -21.42
C PRO A 276 -6.18 -1.93 -21.81
N VAL A 277 -6.90 -2.05 -22.93
CA VAL A 277 -7.36 -3.35 -23.45
C VAL A 277 -6.18 -4.18 -23.91
N VAL A 278 -5.22 -3.57 -24.62
CA VAL A 278 -3.98 -4.26 -25.04
C VAL A 278 -3.18 -4.72 -23.82
N VAL A 279 -3.06 -3.88 -22.79
CA VAL A 279 -2.37 -4.24 -21.54
C VAL A 279 -3.04 -5.45 -20.89
N ILE A 280 -4.37 -5.46 -20.73
CA ILE A 280 -5.10 -6.61 -20.19
C ILE A 280 -4.89 -7.87 -21.04
N MET A 281 -4.95 -7.75 -22.38
CA MET A 281 -4.73 -8.89 -23.27
C MET A 281 -3.31 -9.45 -23.14
N LEU A 282 -2.30 -8.59 -23.00
CA LEU A 282 -0.92 -9.01 -22.73
C LEU A 282 -0.80 -9.68 -21.36
N THR A 283 -1.44 -9.15 -20.32
CA THR A 283 -1.49 -9.77 -18.99
C THR A 283 -2.13 -11.16 -19.05
N MET A 284 -3.24 -11.31 -19.78
CA MET A 284 -3.91 -12.59 -19.97
C MET A 284 -2.98 -13.63 -20.64
N LEU A 285 -2.16 -13.21 -21.60
CA LEU A 285 -1.29 -14.10 -22.36
C LEU A 285 0.05 -14.41 -21.66
N LEU A 286 0.61 -13.45 -20.93
CA LEU A 286 1.98 -13.54 -20.38
C LEU A 286 2.02 -13.78 -18.87
N LEU A 287 1.15 -13.12 -18.08
CA LEU A 287 1.23 -13.14 -16.62
C LEU A 287 -0.16 -12.99 -15.96
N PRO A 288 -1.01 -14.02 -16.02
CA PRO A 288 -2.39 -13.94 -15.52
C PRO A 288 -2.48 -13.71 -14.00
N GLU A 289 -1.47 -14.08 -13.22
CA GLU A 289 -1.44 -13.85 -11.77
C GLU A 289 -1.48 -12.35 -11.39
N SER A 290 -0.99 -11.47 -12.28
CA SER A 290 -1.03 -10.02 -12.10
C SER A 290 -2.36 -9.36 -12.52
N ALA A 291 -3.31 -10.16 -13.05
CA ALA A 291 -4.58 -9.65 -13.56
C ALA A 291 -5.43 -8.87 -12.54
N PRO A 292 -5.47 -9.19 -11.23
CA PRO A 292 -6.25 -8.39 -10.28
C PRO A 292 -5.78 -6.93 -10.23
N LEU A 293 -4.46 -6.71 -10.08
CA LEU A 293 -3.87 -5.37 -9.98
C LEU A 293 -3.94 -4.63 -11.33
N ILE A 294 -3.45 -5.27 -12.39
CA ILE A 294 -3.43 -4.66 -13.73
C ILE A 294 -4.85 -4.43 -14.25
N GLY A 295 -5.78 -5.34 -13.97
CA GLY A 295 -7.19 -5.24 -14.35
C GLY A 295 -7.90 -4.09 -13.66
N ALA A 296 -7.74 -3.92 -12.35
CA ALA A 296 -8.31 -2.79 -11.61
C ALA A 296 -7.79 -1.45 -12.15
N PHE A 297 -6.46 -1.36 -12.35
CA PHE A 297 -5.82 -0.19 -12.92
C PHE A 297 -6.28 0.11 -14.36
N ALA A 298 -6.31 -0.90 -15.22
CA ALA A 298 -6.75 -0.76 -16.61
C ALA A 298 -8.24 -0.42 -16.71
N PHE A 299 -9.09 -0.92 -15.81
CA PHE A 299 -10.50 -0.54 -15.73
C PHE A 299 -10.66 0.94 -15.40
N GLY A 300 -9.95 1.44 -14.38
CA GLY A 300 -9.94 2.87 -14.04
C GLY A 300 -9.52 3.74 -15.23
N ASN A 301 -8.45 3.33 -15.92
CA ASN A 301 -7.98 4.07 -17.09
C ASN A 301 -8.96 4.01 -18.28
N PHE A 302 -9.53 2.84 -18.55
CA PHE A 302 -10.50 2.67 -19.62
C PHE A 302 -11.75 3.52 -19.38
N ALA A 303 -12.25 3.58 -18.14
CA ALA A 303 -13.38 4.42 -17.78
C ALA A 303 -13.11 5.90 -18.08
N LYS A 304 -11.93 6.40 -17.71
CA LYS A 304 -11.47 7.77 -18.02
C LYS A 304 -11.41 8.04 -19.52
N GLU A 305 -10.73 7.17 -20.27
CA GLU A 305 -10.48 7.38 -21.71
C GLU A 305 -11.73 7.10 -22.57
N SER A 306 -12.72 6.37 -22.04
CA SER A 306 -13.98 6.08 -22.75
C SER A 306 -14.85 7.33 -22.94
N GLY A 307 -14.80 8.28 -22.00
CA GLY A 307 -15.59 9.52 -22.02
C GLY A 307 -17.11 9.33 -22.01
N VAL A 308 -17.60 8.13 -21.68
CA VAL A 308 -19.04 7.82 -21.58
C VAL A 308 -19.50 7.59 -20.15
N VAL A 309 -18.56 7.38 -19.24
CA VAL A 309 -18.81 7.12 -17.81
C VAL A 309 -18.12 8.17 -16.93
N ASP A 310 -18.21 9.45 -17.32
CA ASP A 310 -17.56 10.56 -16.62
C ASP A 310 -17.88 10.57 -15.12
N ARG A 311 -19.15 10.34 -14.73
CA ARG A 311 -19.55 10.25 -13.32
C ARG A 311 -18.82 9.14 -12.55
N LEU A 312 -18.58 7.99 -13.18
CA LEU A 312 -17.85 6.89 -12.54
C LEU A 312 -16.36 7.23 -12.47
N SER A 313 -15.77 7.73 -13.55
CA SER A 313 -14.37 8.16 -13.58
C SER A 313 -14.09 9.22 -12.52
N ASP A 314 -14.96 10.24 -12.41
CA ASP A 314 -14.88 11.29 -11.41
C ASP A 314 -15.02 10.76 -9.99
N THR A 315 -15.91 9.79 -9.78
CA THR A 315 -16.06 9.14 -8.46
C THR A 315 -14.81 8.35 -8.10
N MET A 316 -14.25 7.57 -9.04
CA MET A 316 -13.05 6.75 -8.83
C MET A 316 -11.82 7.61 -8.48
N GLN A 317 -11.57 8.69 -9.23
CA GLN A 317 -10.39 9.54 -9.04
C GLN A 317 -10.50 10.53 -7.87
N ASN A 318 -11.71 10.76 -7.33
CA ASN A 318 -11.93 11.68 -6.22
C ASN A 318 -12.52 10.96 -4.99
N ALA A 319 -13.85 10.84 -4.91
CA ALA A 319 -14.53 10.43 -3.69
C ALA A 319 -14.15 9.01 -3.24
N LEU A 320 -14.13 8.05 -4.16
CA LEU A 320 -13.83 6.65 -3.85
C LEU A 320 -12.40 6.49 -3.36
N ILE A 321 -11.41 7.00 -4.13
CA ILE A 321 -10.00 6.88 -3.73
C ILE A 321 -9.74 7.60 -2.40
N ASN A 322 -10.37 8.75 -2.13
CA ASN A 322 -10.22 9.47 -0.87
C ASN A 322 -10.77 8.67 0.32
N VAL A 323 -11.96 8.05 0.17
CA VAL A 323 -12.54 7.19 1.22
C VAL A 323 -11.65 5.98 1.49
N VAL A 324 -11.22 5.29 0.43
CA VAL A 324 -10.37 4.11 0.55
C VAL A 324 -9.00 4.48 1.13
N THR A 325 -8.44 5.64 0.78
CA THR A 325 -7.17 6.15 1.32
C THR A 325 -7.25 6.35 2.84
N ILE A 326 -8.36 6.87 3.35
CA ILE A 326 -8.57 7.02 4.80
C ILE A 326 -8.57 5.65 5.48
N PHE A 327 -9.34 4.69 4.96
CA PHE A 327 -9.41 3.34 5.53
C PHE A 327 -8.08 2.58 5.42
N LEU A 328 -7.43 2.65 4.27
CA LEU A 328 -6.14 2.03 4.04
C LEU A 328 -5.08 2.64 4.98
N GLY A 329 -5.03 3.96 5.12
CA GLY A 329 -4.07 4.61 6.00
C GLY A 329 -4.30 4.27 7.48
N LEU A 330 -5.54 4.28 7.97
CA LEU A 330 -5.87 3.84 9.33
C LEU A 330 -5.54 2.36 9.55
N GLY A 331 -5.86 1.51 8.58
CA GLY A 331 -5.59 0.08 8.62
C GLY A 331 -4.08 -0.25 8.58
N VAL A 332 -3.28 0.47 7.79
CA VAL A 332 -1.81 0.36 7.82
C VAL A 332 -1.26 0.89 9.14
N GLY A 333 -1.81 2.00 9.66
CA GLY A 333 -1.46 2.54 10.97
C GLY A 333 -1.70 1.57 12.13
N SER A 334 -2.65 0.64 12.00
CA SER A 334 -2.83 -0.46 12.99
C SER A 334 -1.57 -1.29 13.22
N LYS A 335 -0.69 -1.36 12.20
CA LYS A 335 0.56 -2.12 12.23
C LYS A 335 1.73 -1.32 12.79
N LEU A 336 1.53 -0.06 13.16
CA LEU A 336 2.49 0.76 13.91
C LEU A 336 2.40 0.53 15.42
N ALA A 337 1.82 -0.58 15.88
CA ALA A 337 1.87 -0.98 17.29
C ALA A 337 3.31 -1.33 17.70
N ALA A 338 3.69 -1.03 18.95
CA ALA A 338 5.06 -1.19 19.44
C ALA A 338 5.61 -2.62 19.31
N ASP A 339 4.77 -3.63 19.52
CA ASP A 339 5.07 -5.06 19.42
C ASP A 339 5.29 -5.55 17.98
N LYS A 340 4.87 -4.77 16.98
CA LYS A 340 5.02 -5.09 15.54
C LYS A 340 6.09 -4.24 14.87
N PHE A 341 6.20 -2.97 15.24
CA PHE A 341 7.11 -2.04 14.59
C PHE A 341 8.53 -2.08 15.17
N LEU A 342 8.70 -2.19 16.50
CA LEU A 342 10.01 -2.14 17.16
C LEU A 342 10.69 -3.51 17.23
N VAL A 343 10.73 -4.21 16.10
CA VAL A 343 11.37 -5.52 15.95
C VAL A 343 12.59 -5.37 15.03
N LEU A 344 13.67 -6.12 15.32
CA LEU A 344 14.91 -6.07 14.53
C LEU A 344 14.67 -6.39 13.05
N GLU A 345 13.75 -7.30 12.77
CA GLU A 345 13.32 -7.66 11.42
C GLU A 345 12.75 -6.45 10.67
N THR A 346 11.82 -5.70 11.30
CA THR A 346 11.24 -4.47 10.75
C THR A 346 12.32 -3.44 10.41
N LEU A 347 13.31 -3.25 11.28
CA LEU A 347 14.43 -2.35 10.99
C LEU A 347 15.29 -2.84 9.82
N GLY A 348 15.52 -4.14 9.71
CA GLY A 348 16.19 -4.76 8.57
C GLY A 348 15.45 -4.51 7.25
N ILE A 349 14.12 -4.70 7.25
CA ILE A 349 13.24 -4.45 6.09
C ILE A 349 13.32 -2.99 5.65
N MET A 350 13.30 -2.07 6.61
CA MET A 350 13.47 -0.64 6.35
C MET A 350 14.80 -0.39 5.62
N ILE A 351 15.92 -0.82 6.19
CA ILE A 351 17.25 -0.60 5.59
C ILE A 351 17.32 -1.20 4.17
N ILE A 352 16.83 -2.43 3.97
CA ILE A 352 16.78 -3.07 2.66
C ILE A 352 15.95 -2.24 1.69
N GLY A 353 14.75 -1.80 2.08
CA GLY A 353 13.86 -0.99 1.26
C GLY A 353 14.49 0.33 0.80
N LEU A 354 15.19 1.01 1.70
CA LEU A 354 15.93 2.25 1.37
C LEU A 354 17.01 2.00 0.32
N LEU A 355 17.80 0.93 0.48
CA LEU A 355 18.84 0.54 -0.47
C LEU A 355 18.24 0.11 -1.80
N ALA A 356 17.13 -0.62 -1.78
CA ALA A 356 16.38 -1.08 -2.96
C ALA A 356 15.91 0.09 -3.81
N PHE A 357 15.26 1.05 -3.16
CA PHE A 357 14.77 2.27 -3.78
C PHE A 357 15.91 3.08 -4.40
N SER A 358 17.03 3.18 -3.67
CA SER A 358 18.24 3.86 -4.14
C SER A 358 18.84 3.18 -5.37
N ALA A 359 18.89 1.84 -5.36
CA ALA A 359 19.36 1.02 -6.47
C ALA A 359 18.44 1.13 -7.69
N GLY A 360 17.12 1.11 -7.50
CA GLY A 360 16.14 1.30 -8.58
C GLY A 360 16.27 2.67 -9.25
N THR A 361 16.42 3.73 -8.44
CA THR A 361 16.69 5.08 -8.94
C THR A 361 17.98 5.14 -9.75
N ALA A 362 19.06 4.53 -9.24
CA ALA A 362 20.34 4.46 -9.93
C ALA A 362 20.23 3.67 -11.25
N ALA A 363 19.57 2.53 -11.24
CA ALA A 363 19.36 1.68 -12.42
C ALA A 363 18.56 2.40 -13.51
N GLY A 364 17.49 3.12 -13.16
CA GLY A 364 16.73 3.93 -14.10
C GLY A 364 17.58 5.03 -14.77
N VAL A 365 18.38 5.75 -13.98
CA VAL A 365 19.31 6.79 -14.49
C VAL A 365 20.39 6.18 -15.40
N ILE A 366 20.97 5.04 -14.99
CA ILE A 366 21.99 4.33 -15.78
C ILE A 366 21.39 3.84 -17.09
N MET A 367 20.17 3.30 -17.08
CA MET A 367 19.48 2.86 -18.29
C MET A 367 19.24 4.01 -19.25
N ALA A 368 18.82 5.18 -18.75
CA ALA A 368 18.69 6.37 -19.57
C ALA A 368 20.01 6.74 -20.28
N LYS A 369 21.14 6.65 -19.58
CA LYS A 369 22.47 6.88 -20.18
C LYS A 369 22.85 5.82 -21.20
N ILE A 370 22.52 4.54 -20.95
CA ILE A 370 22.75 3.46 -21.90
C ILE A 370 21.93 3.71 -23.17
N MET A 371 20.65 4.06 -23.03
CA MET A 371 19.79 4.40 -24.16
C MET A 371 20.33 5.57 -24.98
N ASN A 372 20.95 6.57 -24.34
CA ASN A 372 21.58 7.71 -25.02
C ASN A 372 22.78 7.32 -25.89
N LYS A 373 23.44 6.19 -25.64
CA LYS A 373 24.53 5.71 -26.50
C LYS A 373 24.02 5.12 -27.82
N PHE A 374 22.78 4.65 -27.87
CA PHE A 374 22.20 3.96 -29.03
C PHE A 374 21.05 4.71 -29.70
N SER A 375 20.51 5.77 -29.07
CA SER A 375 19.41 6.56 -29.62
C SER A 375 19.92 7.82 -30.31
N LYS A 376 19.35 8.13 -31.49
CA LYS A 376 19.56 9.42 -32.18
C LYS A 376 18.92 10.60 -31.45
N GLU A 377 17.91 10.32 -30.63
CA GLU A 377 17.22 11.28 -29.78
C GLU A 377 17.59 10.98 -28.33
N PRO A 378 18.46 11.79 -27.70
CA PRO A 378 18.88 11.54 -26.33
C PRO A 378 17.73 11.85 -25.36
N ILE A 379 17.58 10.99 -24.36
CA ILE A 379 16.65 11.11 -23.24
C ILE A 379 17.38 11.77 -22.08
N ASN A 380 16.76 12.76 -21.44
CA ASN A 380 17.30 13.36 -20.23
C ASN A 380 17.38 12.30 -19.10
N PRO A 381 18.58 11.99 -18.55
CA PRO A 381 18.71 10.93 -17.55
C PRO A 381 17.94 11.16 -16.25
N LEU A 382 17.51 12.39 -15.96
CA LEU A 382 16.61 12.68 -14.85
C LEU A 382 15.26 11.95 -14.98
N ILE A 383 14.80 11.70 -16.21
CA ILE A 383 13.58 10.92 -16.49
C ILE A 383 13.74 9.47 -16.05
N GLY A 384 14.98 8.95 -16.03
CA GLY A 384 15.25 7.59 -15.55
C GLY A 384 14.94 7.40 -14.07
N ALA A 385 15.19 8.41 -13.23
CA ALA A 385 14.82 8.36 -11.81
C ALA A 385 13.29 8.33 -11.62
N ALA A 386 12.54 8.97 -12.52
CA ALA A 386 11.08 8.95 -12.53
C ALA A 386 10.48 7.61 -12.97
N GLY A 387 11.30 6.60 -13.30
CA GLY A 387 10.84 5.23 -13.53
C GLY A 387 10.41 4.51 -12.24
N VAL A 388 10.85 5.00 -11.08
CA VAL A 388 10.38 4.51 -9.77
C VAL A 388 8.97 5.04 -9.53
N SER A 389 8.00 4.15 -9.31
CA SER A 389 6.56 4.44 -9.40
C SER A 389 5.97 5.16 -8.18
N ALA A 390 6.63 6.21 -7.71
CA ALA A 390 6.10 7.14 -6.71
C ALA A 390 5.24 8.21 -7.39
N VAL A 391 4.03 7.82 -7.82
CA VAL A 391 3.09 8.72 -8.52
C VAL A 391 2.68 9.91 -7.65
N PRO A 392 2.45 11.11 -8.23
CA PRO A 392 2.44 11.43 -9.66
C PRO A 392 3.81 11.48 -10.35
#